data_AF-A0A1I0I8Z3-F1
#
_entry.id   AF-A0A1I0I8Z3-F1
#
_cell.length_a   1.000
_cell.length_b   1.000
_cell.length_c   1.000
_cell.angle_alpha   90.00
_cell.angle_beta   90.00
_cell.angle_gamma   90.00
#
_symmetry.space_group_name_H-M   'P 1'
#
loop_
_entity.id
_entity.type
_entity.pdbx_description
1 polymer ?
#
loop_
_entity_poly.entity_id
_entity_poly.type
_entity_poly.pdbx_seq_one_letter_code
_entity_poly.pdbx_strand_id
1 'polypeptide(L)'
;DISWSYMLSHEENMASVESDPEIQVHQPDQDLITATAEFTRRDAEQIASAYEEKYGVEDAARVVKEFSETLNRWLPLVKSVESSEELTELFWKEVWSKVDVNNHGA
;
A
#
# COMPACT_ATOMS: atom_id res chain seq x y z
N ASP A 1 0.89 -13.97 -10.39
CA ASP A 1 -0.45 -13.37 -10.45
C ASP A 1 -1.18 -13.61 -9.13
N ILE A 2 -0.73 -12.91 -8.08
CA ILE A 2 -1.26 -13.06 -6.70
C ILE A 2 -2.23 -11.90 -6.40
N SER A 3 -2.10 -10.78 -7.10
CA SER A 3 -2.96 -9.60 -6.93
C SER A 3 -4.38 -9.86 -7.41
N TRP A 4 -4.58 -10.52 -8.56
CA TRP A 4 -5.92 -10.83 -9.07
C TRP A 4 -6.65 -11.84 -8.21
N SER A 5 -5.97 -12.89 -7.76
CA SER A 5 -6.56 -13.85 -6.82
C SER A 5 -6.96 -13.18 -5.49
N TYR A 6 -6.16 -12.23 -5.00
CA TYR A 6 -6.47 -11.51 -3.76
C TYR A 6 -7.70 -10.60 -3.91
N MET A 7 -7.86 -9.95 -5.07
CA MET A 7 -9.01 -9.11 -5.37
C MET A 7 -10.29 -9.93 -5.54
N LEU A 8 -10.21 -11.04 -6.27
CA LEU A 8 -11.34 -11.97 -6.44
C LEU A 8 -11.80 -12.55 -5.09
N SER A 9 -10.84 -12.98 -4.26
CA SER A 9 -11.15 -13.44 -2.90
C SER A 9 -11.73 -12.34 -2.02
N HIS A 10 -11.33 -11.07 -2.21
CA HIS A 10 -11.97 -9.95 -1.51
C HIS A 10 -13.44 -9.82 -1.89
N GLU A 11 -13.78 -9.86 -3.19
CA GLU A 11 -15.16 -9.79 -3.67
C GLU A 11 -16.02 -10.95 -3.13
N GLU A 12 -15.50 -12.19 -3.20
CA GLU A 12 -16.17 -13.38 -2.66
C GLU A 12 -16.42 -13.28 -1.15
N ASN A 13 -15.42 -12.79 -0.40
CA ASN A 13 -15.54 -12.58 1.03
C ASN A 13 -16.56 -11.47 1.36
N MET A 14 -16.56 -10.36 0.62
CA MET A 14 -17.53 -9.28 0.84
C MET A 14 -18.95 -9.73 0.52
N ALA A 15 -19.17 -10.51 -0.55
CA ALA A 15 -20.47 -11.09 -0.86
C ALA A 15 -20.95 -12.06 0.25
N SER A 16 -20.02 -12.81 0.86
CA SER A 16 -20.33 -13.68 2.00
C SER A 16 -20.75 -12.88 3.23
N VAL A 17 -20.05 -11.77 3.52
CA VAL A 17 -20.40 -10.82 4.58
C VAL A 17 -21.77 -10.18 4.36
N GLU A 18 -22.10 -9.81 3.13
CA GLU A 18 -23.39 -9.19 2.79
C GLU A 18 -24.57 -10.16 2.84
N SER A 19 -24.33 -11.45 2.58
CA SER A 19 -25.38 -12.48 2.51
C SER A 19 -25.62 -13.20 3.83
N ASP A 20 -24.70 -13.11 4.80
CA ASP A 20 -24.82 -13.73 6.12
C ASP A 20 -25.21 -12.71 7.21
N PRO A 21 -26.46 -12.73 7.71
CA PRO A 21 -26.92 -11.80 8.74
C PRO A 21 -26.27 -12.03 10.12
N GLU A 22 -25.54 -13.13 10.32
CA GLU A 22 -24.77 -13.37 11.54
C GLU A 22 -23.44 -12.59 11.56
N ILE A 23 -22.98 -12.12 10.40
CA ILE A 23 -21.73 -11.36 10.28
C ILE A 23 -22.00 -9.86 10.47
N GLN A 24 -21.39 -9.27 11.50
CA GLN A 24 -21.45 -7.83 11.76
C GLN A 24 -20.10 -7.16 11.52
N VAL A 25 -20.06 -6.21 10.59
CA VAL A 25 -18.87 -5.38 10.35
C VAL A 25 -18.95 -4.12 11.22
N HIS A 26 -18.04 -3.99 12.17
CA HIS A 26 -17.92 -2.80 13.00
C HIS A 26 -16.96 -1.79 12.41
N GLN A 27 -17.34 -0.52 12.43
CA GLN A 27 -16.42 0.57 12.13
C GLN A 27 -15.65 0.94 13.41
N PRO A 28 -14.32 1.10 13.35
CA PRO A 28 -13.54 1.49 14.51
C PRO A 28 -13.87 2.92 14.92
N ASP A 29 -13.87 3.19 16.23
CA ASP A 29 -13.98 4.55 16.75
C ASP A 29 -12.77 5.40 16.35
N GLN A 30 -12.97 6.72 16.27
CA GLN A 30 -11.95 7.67 15.84
C GLN A 30 -10.68 7.60 16.70
N ASP A 31 -10.81 7.34 18.00
CA ASP A 31 -9.67 7.20 18.90
C ASP A 31 -8.81 5.98 18.57
N LEU A 32 -9.44 4.86 18.18
CA LEU A 32 -8.73 3.66 17.74
C LEU A 32 -8.01 3.91 16.42
N ILE A 33 -8.67 4.58 15.47
CA ILE A 33 -8.06 4.98 14.19
C ILE A 33 -6.79 5.82 14.44
N THR A 34 -6.89 6.83 15.30
CA THR A 34 -5.76 7.71 15.65
C THR A 34 -4.64 6.93 16.33
N ALA A 35 -4.97 6.10 17.33
CA ALA A 35 -3.99 5.30 18.06
C ALA A 35 -3.24 4.32 17.14
N THR A 36 -3.95 3.68 16.19
CA THR A 36 -3.33 2.81 15.19
C THR A 36 -2.41 3.59 14.25
N ALA A 37 -2.81 4.78 13.79
CA ALA A 37 -1.96 5.61 12.94
C ALA A 37 -0.67 6.03 13.66
N GLU A 38 -0.75 6.42 14.93
CA GLU A 38 0.41 6.77 15.75
C GLU A 38 1.31 5.57 16.05
N PHE A 39 0.72 4.39 16.26
CA PHE A 39 1.47 3.14 16.42
C PHE A 39 2.28 2.84 15.15
N THR A 40 1.65 2.85 13.98
CA THR A 40 2.32 2.59 12.69
C THR A 40 3.49 3.55 12.45
N ARG A 41 3.32 4.84 12.77
CA ARG A 41 4.41 5.83 12.64
C ARG A 41 5.60 5.48 13.54
N ARG A 42 5.36 5.17 14.81
CA ARG A 42 6.41 4.83 15.77
C ARG A 42 7.08 3.50 15.47
N ASP A 43 6.33 2.54 14.94
CA ASP A 43 6.87 1.23 14.57
C ASP A 43 7.81 1.35 13.36
N ALA A 44 7.45 2.16 12.36
CA ALA A 44 8.32 2.43 11.22
C ALA A 44 9.67 3.07 11.64
N GLU A 45 9.65 3.98 12.61
CA GLU A 45 10.87 4.59 13.20
C GLU A 45 11.73 3.53 13.91
N GLN A 46 11.12 2.63 14.67
CA GLN A 46 11.83 1.54 15.35
C GLN A 46 12.41 0.52 14.37
N ILE A 47 11.67 0.19 13.30
CA ILE A 47 12.16 -0.69 12.24
C ILE A 47 13.38 -0.07 11.56
N ALA A 48 13.36 1.22 11.24
CA ALA A 48 14.51 1.91 10.68
C ALA A 48 15.75 1.77 11.58
N SER A 49 15.64 2.10 12.87
CA SER A 49 16.73 1.96 13.84
C SER A 49 17.24 0.52 13.91
N ALA A 50 16.33 -0.46 13.97
CA ALA A 50 16.70 -1.87 14.05
C ALA A 50 17.45 -2.34 12.79
N TYR A 51 17.11 -1.82 11.60
CA TYR A 51 17.77 -2.18 10.36
C TYR A 51 19.15 -1.55 10.22
N GLU A 52 19.34 -0.32 10.70
CA GLU A 52 20.67 0.31 10.79
C GLU A 52 21.56 -0.48 11.76
N GLU A 53 21.06 -0.77 12.96
CA GLU A 53 21.83 -1.43 14.02
C GLU A 53 22.16 -2.89 13.73
N LYS A 54 21.20 -3.67 13.21
CA LYS A 54 21.35 -5.14 13.07
C LYS A 54 21.85 -5.58 11.72
N TYR A 55 21.52 -4.83 10.66
CA TYR A 55 21.78 -5.23 9.29
C TYR A 55 22.69 -4.26 8.54
N GLY A 56 23.11 -3.16 9.17
CA GLY A 56 24.00 -2.17 8.56
C GLY A 56 23.37 -1.46 7.37
N VAL A 57 22.04 -1.34 7.34
CA VAL A 57 21.37 -0.51 6.33
C VAL A 57 21.77 0.94 6.58
N GLU A 58 22.13 1.66 5.52
CA GLU A 58 22.45 3.07 5.61
C GLU A 58 21.19 3.91 5.38
N ASP A 59 20.99 4.94 6.20
CA ASP A 59 19.96 5.96 6.03
C ASP A 59 18.53 5.37 5.95
N ALA A 60 18.22 4.43 6.86
CA ALA A 60 16.94 3.74 6.87
C ALA A 60 15.78 4.70 7.16
N ALA A 61 16.05 5.78 7.92
CA ALA A 61 15.09 6.86 8.15
C ALA A 61 14.66 7.53 6.83
N ARG A 62 15.60 7.82 5.92
CA ARG A 62 15.26 8.35 4.59
C ARG A 62 14.46 7.36 3.77
N VAL A 63 14.84 6.07 3.80
CA VAL A 63 14.09 5.01 3.09
C VAL A 63 12.63 4.95 3.55
N VAL A 64 12.39 4.95 4.87
CA VAL A 64 11.03 4.96 5.45
C VAL A 64 10.25 6.21 5.01
N LYS A 65 10.90 7.38 5.02
CA LYS A 65 10.29 8.64 4.57
C LYS A 65 9.89 8.57 3.09
N GLU A 66 10.81 8.23 2.21
CA GLU A 66 10.58 8.16 0.76
C GLU A 66 9.53 7.10 0.39
N PHE A 67 9.54 5.96 1.09
CA PHE A 67 8.52 4.92 0.94
C PHE A 67 7.13 5.45 1.35
N SER A 68 7.04 6.10 2.51
CA SER A 68 5.77 6.66 3.00
C SER A 68 5.21 7.73 2.07
N GLU A 69 6.07 8.61 1.55
CA GLU A 69 5.69 9.63 0.55
C GLU A 69 5.18 8.99 -0.74
N THR A 70 5.88 7.94 -1.21
CA THR A 70 5.48 7.16 -2.38
C THR A 70 4.11 6.50 -2.16
N LEU A 71 3.93 5.80 -1.05
CA LEU A 71 2.68 5.13 -0.71
C LEU A 71 1.52 6.13 -0.65
N ASN A 72 1.69 7.26 0.04
CA ASN A 72 0.66 8.30 0.17
C ASN A 72 0.27 8.90 -1.20
N ARG A 73 1.22 9.00 -2.14
CA ARG A 73 0.93 9.43 -3.52
C ARG A 73 0.10 8.39 -4.28
N TRP A 74 0.41 7.11 -4.09
CA TRP A 74 -0.21 6.02 -4.86
C TRP A 74 -1.58 5.59 -4.31
N LEU A 75 -1.81 5.65 -2.99
CA LEU A 75 -3.08 5.26 -2.36
C LEU A 75 -4.34 5.86 -3.04
N PRO A 76 -4.44 7.17 -3.29
CA PRO A 76 -5.62 7.74 -3.95
C PRO A 76 -5.73 7.33 -5.43
N LEU A 77 -4.62 7.01 -6.09
CA LEU A 77 -4.62 6.63 -7.51
C LEU A 77 -5.15 5.22 -7.71
N VAL A 78 -4.80 4.29 -6.82
CA VAL A 78 -5.25 2.90 -6.91
C VAL A 78 -6.67 2.71 -6.37
N LYS A 79 -7.16 3.60 -5.50
CA LYS A 79 -8.50 3.51 -4.91
C LYS A 79 -9.63 3.54 -5.96
N SER A 80 -9.40 4.16 -7.11
CA SER A 80 -10.40 4.28 -8.18
C SER A 80 -10.25 3.22 -9.27
N VAL A 81 -9.38 2.22 -9.09
CA VAL A 81 -9.15 1.16 -10.07
C VAL A 81 -10.09 0.01 -9.79
N GLU A 82 -10.91 -0.34 -10.79
CA GLU A 82 -11.93 -1.39 -10.70
C GLU A 82 -11.61 -2.58 -11.62
N SER A 83 -10.57 -2.49 -12.46
CA SER A 83 -10.20 -3.53 -13.43
C SER A 83 -8.71 -3.63 -13.73
N SER A 84 -8.31 -4.71 -14.41
CA SER A 84 -6.91 -4.98 -14.78
C SER A 84 -6.41 -4.03 -15.84
N GLU A 85 -7.29 -3.70 -16.76
CA GLU A 85 -7.08 -2.71 -17.80
C GLU A 85 -6.81 -1.34 -17.18
N GLU A 86 -7.64 -0.89 -16.24
CA GLU A 86 -7.44 0.39 -15.53
C GLU A 86 -6.14 0.42 -14.72
N LEU A 87 -5.78 -0.68 -14.05
CA LEU A 87 -4.49 -0.78 -13.35
C LEU A 87 -3.31 -0.66 -14.32
N THR A 88 -3.43 -1.31 -15.48
CA THR A 88 -2.40 -1.27 -16.54
C THR A 88 -2.23 0.13 -17.10
N GLU A 89 -3.33 0.83 -17.37
CA GLU A 89 -3.32 2.23 -17.82
C GLU A 89 -2.69 3.16 -16.77
N LEU A 90 -3.02 2.95 -15.49
CA LEU A 90 -2.43 3.69 -14.39
C LEU A 90 -0.91 3.50 -14.34
N PHE A 91 -0.40 2.26 -14.44
CA PHE A 91 1.04 2.01 -14.46
C PHE A 91 1.73 2.62 -15.68
N TRP A 92 1.10 2.56 -16.85
CA TRP A 92 1.61 3.23 -18.04
C TRP A 92 1.76 4.74 -17.81
N LYS A 93 0.70 5.39 -17.34
CA LYS A 93 0.67 6.84 -17.08
C LYS A 93 1.67 7.26 -16.00
N GLU A 94 1.75 6.50 -14.91
CA GLU A 94 2.51 6.94 -13.74
C GLU A 94 3.96 6.52 -13.73
N VAL A 95 4.32 5.44 -14.44
CA VAL A 95 5.66 4.84 -14.45
C VAL A 95 6.22 4.78 -15.86
N TRP A 96 5.65 3.93 -16.74
CA TRP A 96 6.34 3.55 -17.98
C TRP A 96 6.45 4.66 -19.01
N SER A 97 5.45 5.52 -19.13
CA SER A 97 5.50 6.68 -20.03
C SER A 97 6.54 7.74 -19.64
N LYS A 98 7.08 7.67 -18.42
CA LYS A 98 8.09 8.60 -17.88
C LYS A 98 9.51 8.05 -17.94
N VAL A 99 9.70 6.82 -18.42
CA VAL A 99 11.02 6.19 -18.58
C VAL A 99 11.65 6.66 -19.89
N ASP A 100 12.83 7.29 -19.82
CA ASP A 100 13.62 7.63 -21.00
C ASP A 100 14.47 6.43 -21.44
N VAL A 101 13.92 5.64 -22.37
CA VAL A 101 14.58 4.43 -22.90
C VAL A 101 15.95 4.68 -23.54
N ASN A 102 16.31 5.93 -23.85
CA ASN A 102 17.62 6.25 -24.44
C ASN A 102 18.72 6.52 -23.39
N ASN A 103 18.36 6.73 -22.12
CA ASN A 103 19.30 7.07 -21.04
C ASN A 103 19.33 6.05 -19.90
N HIS A 104 18.63 4.91 -20.02
CA HIS A 104 18.59 3.84 -19.01
C HIS A 104 19.27 2.53 -19.44
N GLY A 105 19.98 2.52 -20.58
CA GLY A 105 20.78 1.40 -21.05
C GLY A 105 22.27 1.65 -20.91
N ALA A 106 22.84 1.37 -19.74
CA ALA A 106 24.27 1.19 -19.53
C ALA A 106 24.50 0.04 -18.54
#